data_AF-A0A2R5FKR7-F1
#
_entry.id   AF-A0A2R5FKR7-F1
#
_cell.length_a   1.000
_cell.length_b   1.000
_cell.length_c   1.000
_cell.angle_alpha   90.00
_cell.angle_beta   90.00
_cell.angle_gamma   90.00
#
_symmetry.space_group_name_H-M   'P 1'
#
loop_
_entity.id
_entity.type
_entity.pdbx_description
1 polymer ?
#
loop_
_entity_poly.entity_id
_entity_poly.type
_entity_poly.pdbx_seq_one_letter_code
_entity_poly.pdbx_strand_id
1 'polypeptide(L)'
;MVNIFPQIPFSKFKIGKWGSKIEDEKWISSQPIATTTAAVMQILATVPRIAYCRPNLIKHSQSKFILRDGTVVKTWTSPFFRDDYIFLADSDGKMIYGGCVWRYKEQLKDAIELISSRFT
;
A
#
# COMPACT_ATOMS: atom_id res chain seq x y z
N MET A 1 -23.70 -7.15 -8.16
CA MET A 1 -22.27 -7.26 -8.49
C MET A 1 -21.63 -8.19 -7.47
N VAL A 2 -21.14 -9.34 -7.90
CA VAL A 2 -20.52 -10.34 -7.00
C VAL A 2 -19.12 -9.84 -6.64
N ASN A 3 -18.80 -9.82 -5.35
CA ASN A 3 -17.53 -9.33 -4.83
C ASN A 3 -16.48 -10.45 -5.03
N ILE A 4 -15.76 -10.45 -6.16
CA ILE A 4 -14.82 -11.51 -6.57
C ILE A 4 -13.42 -11.22 -6.02
N PHE A 5 -13.30 -11.02 -4.71
CA PHE A 5 -12.00 -11.06 -4.05
C PHE A 5 -12.14 -11.83 -2.75
N PRO A 6 -11.35 -12.90 -2.52
CA PRO A 6 -11.35 -13.56 -1.23
C PRO A 6 -10.98 -12.52 -0.18
N GLN A 7 -11.86 -12.29 0.80
CA GLN A 7 -11.59 -11.36 1.89
C GLN A 7 -10.42 -11.93 2.71
N ILE A 8 -9.23 -11.36 2.52
CA ILE A 8 -8.08 -11.67 3.34
C ILE A 8 -8.38 -11.07 4.72
N PRO A 9 -8.41 -11.88 5.80
CA PRO A 9 -8.67 -11.35 7.14
C PRO A 9 -7.68 -10.22 7.46
N PHE A 10 -8.17 -9.09 7.99
CA PHE A 10 -7.32 -7.96 8.35
C PHE A 10 -6.20 -8.33 9.33
N SER A 11 -6.38 -9.39 10.12
CA SER A 11 -5.34 -9.98 10.99
C SER A 11 -4.11 -10.51 10.24
N LYS A 12 -4.22 -10.77 8.93
CA LYS A 12 -3.08 -11.15 8.07
C LYS A 12 -2.33 -9.94 7.51
N PHE A 13 -2.91 -8.74 7.63
CA PHE A 13 -2.24 -7.51 7.22
C PHE A 13 -1.26 -7.07 8.28
N LYS A 14 0.00 -6.92 7.88
CA LYS A 14 1.08 -6.44 8.74
C LYS A 14 1.13 -4.93 8.66
N ILE A 15 0.17 -4.29 9.33
CA ILE A 15 -0.01 -2.85 9.36
C ILE A 15 1.01 -2.25 10.33
N GLY A 16 1.87 -1.36 9.83
CA GLY A 16 2.80 -0.55 10.61
C GLY A 16 4.01 -1.28 11.23
N LYS A 17 3.81 -2.31 12.06
CA LYS A 17 4.82 -2.78 13.03
C LYS A 17 5.78 -3.88 12.54
N TRP A 18 5.68 -4.36 11.30
CA TRP A 18 6.49 -5.50 10.87
C TRP A 18 7.90 -5.09 10.45
N GLY A 19 8.89 -5.43 11.30
CA GLY A 19 10.30 -5.10 11.06
C GLY A 19 10.63 -3.61 11.21
N SER A 20 9.70 -2.82 11.76
CA SER A 20 9.86 -1.41 12.07
C SER A 20 10.70 -1.24 13.34
N LYS A 21 11.66 -0.31 13.29
CA LYS A 21 12.34 0.17 14.50
C LYS A 21 11.45 1.21 15.21
N ILE A 22 11.77 1.54 16.45
CA ILE A 22 11.06 2.59 17.23
C ILE A 22 11.01 3.91 16.44
N GLU A 23 12.09 4.25 15.73
CA GLU A 23 12.18 5.45 14.88
C GLU A 23 11.21 5.47 13.68
N ASP A 24 10.65 4.31 13.31
CA ASP A 24 9.71 4.17 12.20
C ASP A 24 8.26 4.45 12.63
N GLU A 25 7.96 4.50 13.93
CA GLU A 25 6.59 4.72 14.45
C GLU A 25 6.00 6.05 14.00
N LYS A 26 6.83 7.09 13.85
CA LYS A 26 6.40 8.41 13.33
C LYS A 26 5.82 8.35 11.91
N TRP A 27 6.16 7.32 11.15
CA TRP A 27 5.70 7.10 9.79
C TRP A 27 4.48 6.19 9.73
N ILE A 28 3.99 5.67 10.84
CA ILE A 28 2.82 4.78 10.88
C ILE A 28 1.58 5.63 11.15
N SER A 29 0.57 5.47 10.31
CA SER A 29 -0.73 6.11 10.54
C SER A 29 -1.40 5.50 11.77
N SER A 30 -1.96 6.36 12.62
CA SER A 30 -2.83 5.97 13.72
C SER A 30 -4.31 6.17 13.38
N GLN A 31 -4.61 6.59 12.15
CA GLN A 31 -5.97 6.87 11.72
C GLN A 31 -6.73 5.55 11.46
N PRO A 32 -8.06 5.52 11.70
CA PRO A 32 -8.87 4.37 11.38
C PRO A 32 -8.88 4.12 9.86
N ILE A 33 -8.84 2.85 9.47
CA ILE A 33 -8.82 2.46 8.05
C ILE A 33 -10.24 2.57 7.49
N ALA A 34 -10.41 3.46 6.51
CA ALA A 34 -11.68 3.61 5.81
C ALA A 34 -11.97 2.42 4.87
N THR A 35 -13.25 2.21 4.55
CA THR A 35 -13.71 1.09 3.69
C THR A 35 -13.06 1.08 2.31
N THR A 36 -12.83 2.26 1.73
CA THR A 36 -12.15 2.42 0.44
C THR A 36 -10.70 1.94 0.51
N THR A 37 -9.94 2.42 1.50
CA THR A 37 -8.57 1.96 1.77
C THR A 37 -8.51 0.46 2.03
N ALA A 38 -9.44 -0.06 2.84
CA ALA A 38 -9.59 -1.49 3.11
C ALA A 38 -9.77 -2.31 1.82
N ALA A 39 -10.63 -1.88 0.89
CA ALA A 39 -10.84 -2.55 -0.39
C ALA A 39 -9.59 -2.50 -1.28
N VAL A 40 -8.88 -1.37 -1.30
CA VAL A 40 -7.61 -1.23 -2.03
C VAL A 40 -6.54 -2.17 -1.47
N MET A 41 -6.42 -2.28 -0.14
CA MET A 41 -5.51 -3.24 0.51
C MET A 41 -5.79 -4.68 0.08
N GLN A 42 -7.06 -5.06 -0.10
CA GLN A 42 -7.42 -6.40 -0.60
C GLN A 42 -6.95 -6.63 -2.04
N ILE A 43 -7.10 -5.65 -2.93
CA ILE A 43 -6.60 -5.73 -4.31
C ILE A 43 -5.09 -5.90 -4.30
N LEU A 44 -4.37 -5.08 -3.53
CA LEU A 44 -2.91 -5.18 -3.42
C LEU A 44 -2.45 -6.53 -2.88
N ALA A 45 -3.17 -7.11 -1.93
CA ALA A 45 -2.85 -8.41 -1.37
C ALA A 45 -3.08 -9.59 -2.34
N THR A 46 -3.75 -9.36 -3.48
CA THR A 46 -3.81 -10.35 -4.57
C THR A 46 -2.57 -10.34 -5.47
N VAL A 47 -1.72 -9.31 -5.37
CA VAL A 47 -0.48 -9.21 -6.15
C VAL A 47 0.48 -10.33 -5.70
N PRO A 48 0.93 -11.20 -6.64
CA PRO A 48 1.77 -12.32 -6.28
C PRO A 48 3.07 -11.87 -5.61
N ARG A 49 3.40 -12.51 -4.47
CA ARG A 49 4.61 -12.24 -3.68
C ARG A 49 4.79 -10.77 -3.29
N ILE A 50 3.70 -10.04 -3.08
CA ILE A 50 3.80 -8.73 -2.42
C ILE A 50 4.31 -8.93 -0.98
N ALA A 51 5.42 -8.29 -0.67
CA ALA A 51 6.02 -8.32 0.66
C ALA A 51 5.76 -6.99 1.37
N TYR A 52 5.59 -7.03 2.69
CA TYR A 52 5.45 -5.81 3.47
C TYR A 52 6.78 -5.04 3.51
N CYS A 53 6.70 -3.73 3.33
CA CYS A 53 7.88 -2.86 3.38
C CYS A 53 7.94 -2.02 4.66
N ARG A 54 9.12 -1.46 4.95
CA ARG A 54 9.32 -0.62 6.14
C ARG A 54 8.61 0.74 5.98
N PRO A 55 8.01 1.28 7.06
CA PRO A 55 7.32 2.57 7.02
C PRO A 55 8.18 3.73 6.53
N ASN A 56 9.45 3.80 6.94
CA ASN A 56 10.33 4.91 6.60
C ASN A 56 10.67 5.05 5.10
N LEU A 57 10.42 4.02 4.29
CA LEU A 57 10.66 4.06 2.85
C LEU A 57 9.66 4.98 2.13
N ILE A 58 8.53 5.29 2.77
CA ILE A 58 7.53 6.21 2.23
C ILE A 58 8.11 7.61 1.94
N LYS A 59 9.18 8.02 2.63
CA LYS A 59 9.87 9.30 2.38
C LYS A 59 10.50 9.41 1.00
N HIS A 60 10.78 8.26 0.36
CA HIS A 60 11.33 8.20 -1.00
C HIS A 60 10.25 8.11 -2.07
N SER A 61 8.98 7.95 -1.67
CA SER A 61 7.86 7.74 -2.59
C SER A 61 7.26 9.04 -3.10
N GLN A 62 6.78 8.98 -4.33
CA GLN A 62 6.05 10.06 -4.99
C GLN A 62 4.55 9.74 -5.02
N SER A 63 3.72 10.76 -4.83
CA SER A 63 2.27 10.63 -4.93
C SER A 63 1.88 10.33 -6.36
N LYS A 64 0.99 9.35 -6.55
CA LYS A 64 0.49 8.92 -7.85
C LYS A 64 -0.95 9.39 -8.09
N PHE A 65 -1.83 9.22 -7.09
CA PHE A 65 -3.20 9.75 -7.06
C PHE A 65 -3.78 9.65 -5.64
N ILE A 66 -4.98 10.18 -5.42
CA ILE A 66 -5.68 10.22 -4.13
C ILE A 66 -7.00 9.47 -4.25
N LEU A 67 -7.28 8.54 -3.35
CA LEU A 67 -8.54 7.79 -3.28
C LEU A 67 -9.68 8.70 -2.79
N ARG A 68 -10.94 8.30 -3.04
CA ARG A 68 -12.13 9.05 -2.60
C ARG A 68 -12.24 9.27 -1.09
N ASP A 69 -11.54 8.48 -0.28
CA ASP A 69 -11.49 8.63 1.18
C ASP A 69 -10.34 9.54 1.66
N GLY A 70 -9.60 10.16 0.74
CA GLY A 70 -8.45 11.03 1.03
C GLY A 70 -7.12 10.31 1.14
N THR A 71 -7.10 8.97 1.05
CA THR A 71 -5.86 8.18 1.12
C THR A 71 -5.00 8.42 -0.11
N VAL A 72 -3.72 8.73 0.10
CA VAL A 72 -2.78 9.00 -0.97
C VAL A 72 -2.08 7.70 -1.38
N VAL A 73 -2.20 7.34 -2.66
CA VAL A 73 -1.43 6.24 -3.24
C VAL A 73 -0.08 6.78 -3.68
N LYS A 74 0.99 6.21 -3.14
CA LYS A 74 2.37 6.60 -3.45
C LYS A 74 3.16 5.41 -3.99
N THR A 75 4.09 5.67 -4.89
CA THR A 75 4.96 4.64 -5.48
C THR A 75 6.42 5.04 -5.40
N TRP A 76 7.29 4.05 -5.34
CA TRP A 76 8.75 4.25 -5.40
C TRP A 76 9.39 3.04 -6.06
N THR A 77 10.32 3.27 -7.00
CA THR A 77 11.19 2.21 -7.51
C THR A 77 12.57 2.41 -6.89
N SER A 78 13.07 1.38 -6.19
CA SER A 78 14.40 1.45 -5.58
C SER A 78 15.47 1.52 -6.67
N PRO A 79 16.37 2.53 -6.64
CA PRO A 79 17.42 2.65 -7.65
C PRO A 79 18.46 1.51 -7.58
N PHE A 80 18.64 0.91 -6.40
CA PHE A 80 19.65 -0.13 -6.18
C PHE A 80 19.16 -1.54 -6.49
N PHE A 81 17.99 -1.90 -5.96
CA PHE A 81 17.46 -3.27 -6.09
C PHE A 81 16.43 -3.40 -7.21
N ARG A 82 16.00 -2.26 -7.79
CA ARG A 82 14.90 -2.19 -8.76
C ARG A 82 13.61 -2.83 -8.25
N ASP A 83 13.39 -2.88 -6.94
CA ASP A 83 12.10 -3.29 -6.38
C ASP A 83 11.09 -2.15 -6.55
N ASP A 84 9.84 -2.51 -6.87
CA ASP A 84 8.75 -1.55 -6.97
C ASP A 84 7.92 -1.59 -5.68
N TYR A 85 7.74 -0.41 -5.09
CA TYR A 85 7.03 -0.20 -3.85
C TYR A 85 5.73 0.56 -4.10
N ILE A 86 4.72 0.20 -3.33
CA ILE A 86 3.47 0.92 -3.19
C ILE A 86 3.19 1.22 -1.73
N PHE A 87 2.71 2.43 -1.47
CA PHE A 87 2.30 2.88 -0.16
C PHE A 87 0.89 3.47 -0.24
N LEU A 88 0.08 3.20 0.78
CA LEU A 88 -1.14 3.94 1.07
C LEU A 88 -0.84 4.84 2.27
N ALA A 89 -1.05 6.13 2.11
CA ALA A 89 -0.77 7.13 3.14
C ALA A 89 -2.04 7.87 3.56
N ASP A 90 -2.14 8.25 4.83
CA ASP A 90 -3.17 9.16 5.30
C ASP A 90 -2.90 10.61 4.84
N SER A 91 -3.80 11.53 5.21
CA SER A 91 -3.70 12.96 4.91
C SER A 91 -2.42 13.62 5.45
N ASP A 92 -1.84 13.06 6.52
CA ASP A 92 -0.62 13.55 7.16
C ASP A 92 0.65 12.97 6.51
N GLY A 93 0.48 12.13 5.48
CA GLY A 93 1.56 11.46 4.77
C GLY A 93 2.14 10.27 5.54
N LYS A 94 1.48 9.78 6.60
CA LYS A 94 1.88 8.59 7.34
C LYS A 94 1.33 7.34 6.67
N MET A 95 2.11 6.27 6.70
CA MET A 95 1.80 5.01 6.05
C MET A 95 0.69 4.26 6.77
N ILE A 96 -0.37 3.94 6.03
CA ILE A 96 -1.42 2.99 6.41
C ILE A 96 -1.01 1.58 5.95
N TYR A 97 -0.55 1.44 4.72
CA TYR A 97 -0.11 0.17 4.13
C TYR A 97 1.13 0.39 3.27
N GLY A 98 2.03 -0.60 3.26
CA GLY A 98 3.21 -0.60 2.42
C GLY A 98 3.50 -2.00 1.88
N GLY A 99 3.67 -2.11 0.56
CA GLY A 99 3.99 -3.34 -0.14
C GLY A 99 5.13 -3.13 -1.14
N CYS A 100 5.90 -4.18 -1.39
CA CYS A 100 6.92 -4.21 -2.44
C CYS A 100 6.91 -5.51 -3.23
N VAL A 101 7.30 -5.42 -4.50
CA VAL A 101 7.49 -6.55 -5.39
C VAL A 101 8.83 -6.45 -6.11
N TRP A 102 9.49 -7.58 -6.29
CA TRP A 102 10.71 -7.66 -7.10
C TRP A 102 10.42 -8.17 -8.52
N ARG A 103 9.68 -9.29 -8.63
CA ARG A 103 9.45 -10.00 -9.90
C ARG A 103 8.10 -9.69 -10.56
N TYR A 104 7.08 -9.34 -9.78
CA TYR A 104 5.69 -9.22 -10.25
C TYR A 104 5.28 -7.75 -10.46
N LYS A 105 6.14 -6.99 -11.13
CA LYS A 105 5.98 -5.55 -11.33
C LYS A 105 4.79 -5.21 -12.21
N GLU A 106 4.58 -5.96 -13.28
CA GLU A 106 3.42 -5.77 -14.16
C GLU A 106 2.12 -6.03 -13.42
N GLN A 107 2.04 -7.06 -12.57
CA GLN A 107 0.86 -7.33 -11.76
C GLN A 107 0.60 -6.24 -10.73
N LEU A 108 1.66 -5.65 -10.16
CA LEU A 108 1.51 -4.48 -9.30
C LEU A 108 1.00 -3.27 -10.09
N LYS A 109 1.51 -3.06 -11.31
CA LYS A 109 1.06 -1.98 -12.20
C LYS A 109 -0.41 -2.14 -12.60
N ASP A 110 -0.83 -3.34 -13.00
CA ASP A 110 -2.22 -3.68 -13.31
C ASP A 110 -3.14 -3.44 -12.10
N ALA A 111 -2.68 -3.83 -10.90
CA ALA A 111 -3.41 -3.57 -9.67
C ALA A 111 -3.56 -2.06 -9.40
N ILE A 112 -2.51 -1.26 -9.62
CA ILE A 112 -2.54 0.20 -9.48
C ILE A 112 -3.50 0.85 -10.47
N GLU A 113 -3.49 0.41 -11.73
CA GLU A 113 -4.42 0.91 -12.76
C GLU A 113 -5.87 0.54 -12.43
N LEU A 114 -6.11 -0.69 -11.96
CA LEU A 114 -7.41 -1.12 -11.46
C LEU A 114 -7.89 -0.27 -10.27
N ILE A 115 -7.00 0.03 -9.32
CA ILE A 115 -7.31 0.89 -8.18
C ILE A 115 -7.69 2.29 -8.66
N SER A 116 -6.90 2.88 -9.57
CA SER A 116 -7.16 4.21 -10.10
C SER A 116 -8.51 4.29 -10.84
N SER A 117 -8.83 3.30 -11.67
CA SER A 117 -10.11 3.30 -12.40
C SER A 117 -11.35 3.16 -11.51
N ARG A 118 -11.22 2.56 -10.31
CA ARG A 118 -12.37 2.23 -9.45
C ARG A 118 -12.54 3.12 -8.22
N PHE A 119 -11.44 3.66 -7.67
CA PHE A 119 -11.43 4.29 -6.34
C PHE A 119 -10.91 5.73 -6.31
N THR A 120 -10.48 6.26 -7.46
CA THR A 120 -10.37 7.72 -7.68
C THR A 120 -11.73 8.28 -8.08
#